data_AF-A0A8C9PG25-F1
#
_entry.id   AF-A0A8C9PG25-F1
#
_cell.length_a   1.000
_cell.length_b   1.000
_cell.length_c   1.000
_cell.angle_alpha   90.00
_cell.angle_beta   90.00
_cell.angle_gamma   90.00
#
_symmetry.space_group_name_H-M   'P 1'
#
loop_
_entity.id
_entity.type
_entity.pdbx_description
1 polymer ?
#
loop_
_entity_poly.entity_id
_entity_poly.type
_entity_poly.pdbx_seq_one_letter_code
_entity_poly.pdbx_strand_id
1 'polypeptide(L)'
;MQLQVVQGHLTDRPESGPALQAAPCFGNFRQASAEDVVVVHGLRTALGKASRGVFKVRPPGVDELLSAILTAVLQDVKLRPEQLGDISLCLCPPSTDSAHQGCRQWPT
;
A
#
# COMPACT_ATOMS: atom_id res chain seq x y z
N MET A 1 -24.34 -18.03 7.46
CA MET A 1 -22.89 -18.27 7.56
C MET A 1 -22.66 -19.13 8.80
N GLN A 2 -22.30 -20.40 8.64
CA GLN A 2 -21.90 -21.26 9.76
C GLN A 2 -20.37 -21.31 9.80
N LEU A 3 -19.78 -21.04 10.96
CA LEU A 3 -18.34 -21.14 11.17
C LEU A 3 -18.02 -22.59 11.52
N GLN A 4 -17.14 -23.21 10.72
CA GLN A 4 -16.60 -24.54 11.01
C GLN A 4 -15.10 -24.40 11.33
N VAL A 5 -14.69 -24.92 12.48
CA VAL A 5 -13.30 -24.89 12.94
C VAL A 5 -12.50 -25.93 12.15
N VAL A 6 -11.46 -25.48 11.43
CA VAL A 6 -10.68 -26.31 10.50
C VAL A 6 -9.38 -26.84 11.14
N GLN A 7 -9.02 -26.43 12.37
CA GLN A 7 -7.83 -26.95 13.06
C GLN A 7 -8.03 -27.15 14.58
N GLY A 8 -7.66 -28.34 15.06
CA GLY A 8 -7.90 -28.87 16.41
C GLY A 8 -6.98 -28.36 17.52
N HIS A 9 -6.41 -27.16 17.39
CA HIS A 9 -5.64 -26.53 18.47
C HIS A 9 -6.52 -25.64 19.38
N LEU A 10 -7.76 -25.40 18.98
CA LEU A 10 -8.77 -24.73 19.80
C LEU A 10 -9.45 -25.81 20.63
N THR A 11 -8.89 -26.07 21.81
CA THR A 11 -9.49 -26.96 22.79
C THR A 11 -10.84 -26.39 23.22
N ASP A 12 -11.90 -27.16 22.93
CA ASP A 12 -13.27 -26.93 23.35
C ASP A 12 -13.38 -27.04 24.88
N ARG A 13 -13.14 -25.94 25.61
CA ARG A 13 -13.50 -25.86 27.03
C ARG A 13 -13.93 -24.45 27.43
N PRO A 14 -15.24 -24.19 27.63
CA PRO A 14 -15.71 -22.91 28.15
C PRO A 14 -15.63 -22.95 29.68
N GLU A 15 -14.43 -22.76 30.26
CA GLU A 15 -14.34 -22.39 31.67
C GLU A 15 -14.35 -20.87 31.76
N SER A 16 -15.57 -20.33 31.89
CA SER A 16 -15.84 -18.98 32.43
C SER A 16 -15.13 -17.78 31.78
N GLY A 17 -14.80 -17.86 30.49
CA GLY A 17 -14.39 -16.72 29.67
C GLY A 17 -15.54 -16.18 28.81
N PRO A 18 -15.58 -14.87 28.49
CA PRO A 18 -16.62 -14.33 27.61
C PRO A 18 -16.60 -15.07 26.27
N ALA A 19 -17.78 -15.56 25.85
CA ALA A 19 -17.95 -16.26 24.60
C ALA A 19 -17.44 -15.39 23.44
N LEU A 20 -16.51 -15.93 22.64
CA LEU A 20 -16.01 -15.25 21.45
C LEU A 20 -17.15 -15.18 20.43
N GLN A 21 -17.83 -14.04 20.38
CA GLN A 21 -18.90 -13.79 19.45
C GLN A 21 -18.36 -12.94 18.31
N ALA A 22 -18.55 -13.40 17.07
CA ALA A 22 -18.23 -12.58 15.90
C ALA A 22 -19.09 -11.31 15.95
N ALA A 23 -18.47 -10.16 16.18
CA ALA A 23 -19.15 -8.89 16.10
C ALA A 23 -19.54 -8.66 14.63
N PRO A 24 -20.82 -8.33 14.34
CA PRO A 24 -21.21 -7.90 13.01
C PRO A 24 -20.36 -6.70 12.61
N CYS A 25 -19.43 -6.89 11.67
CA CYS A 25 -18.69 -5.79 11.06
C CYS A 25 -19.62 -5.13 10.03
N PHE A 26 -20.61 -4.37 10.51
CA PHE A 26 -21.38 -3.50 9.63
C PHE A 26 -20.47 -2.34 9.23
N GLY A 27 -19.76 -2.50 8.12
CA GLY A 27 -19.23 -1.35 7.40
C GLY A 27 -20.42 -0.54 6.91
N ASN A 28 -20.80 0.50 7.64
CA ASN A 28 -21.71 1.50 7.11
C ASN A 28 -20.95 2.23 6.00
N PHE A 29 -21.04 1.72 4.76
CA PHE A 29 -20.54 2.42 3.60
C PHE A 29 -21.35 3.71 3.47
N ARG A 30 -20.72 4.82 3.85
CA ARG A 30 -21.28 6.15 3.63
C ARG A 30 -21.53 6.30 2.13
N GLN A 31 -22.67 6.90 1.77
CA GLN A 31 -22.99 7.16 0.37
C GLN A 31 -21.86 7.97 -0.26
N ALA A 32 -21.39 7.51 -1.42
CA ALA A 32 -20.28 8.14 -2.13
C ALA A 32 -20.61 9.62 -2.39
N SER A 33 -19.69 10.49 -1.99
CA SER A 33 -19.74 11.93 -2.19
C SER A 33 -18.95 12.31 -3.44
N ALA A 34 -19.32 13.42 -4.08
CA ALA A 34 -18.51 14.03 -5.13
C ALA A 34 -17.15 14.53 -4.61
N GLU A 35 -17.04 14.74 -3.30
CA GLU A 35 -15.84 15.26 -2.62
C GLU A 35 -14.91 14.16 -2.09
N ASP A 36 -15.24 12.89 -2.31
CA ASP A 36 -14.42 11.78 -1.81
C ASP A 36 -13.11 11.67 -2.61
N VAL A 37 -11.99 11.50 -1.91
CA VAL A 37 -10.70 11.22 -2.53
C VAL A 37 -10.62 9.74 -2.89
N VAL A 38 -10.42 9.45 -4.18
CA VAL A 38 -10.44 8.08 -4.71
C VAL A 38 -9.09 7.68 -5.30
N VAL A 39 -8.75 6.39 -5.17
CA VAL A 39 -7.60 5.80 -5.87
C VAL A 39 -8.06 5.37 -7.26
N VAL A 40 -7.58 6.06 -8.29
CA VAL A 40 -7.96 5.80 -9.69
C VAL A 40 -7.16 4.65 -10.30
N HIS A 41 -5.86 4.60 -10.01
CA HIS A 41 -4.95 3.62 -10.60
C HIS A 41 -3.76 3.34 -9.68
N GLY A 42 -3.20 2.13 -9.77
CA GLY A 42 -2.03 1.71 -9.01
C GLY A 42 -1.12 0.80 -9.82
N LEU A 43 0.14 1.22 -10.00
CA LEU A 43 1.16 0.48 -10.73
C LEU A 43 2.44 0.40 -9.90
N ARG A 44 3.15 -0.72 -10.03
CA ARG A 44 4.46 -0.94 -9.40
C ARG A 44 5.39 -1.64 -10.36
N THR A 45 6.69 -1.43 -10.21
CA THR A 45 7.69 -2.23 -10.89
C THR A 45 7.84 -3.59 -10.23
N ALA A 46 8.47 -4.52 -10.95
CA ALA A 46 8.98 -5.74 -10.34
C ALA A 46 9.94 -5.38 -9.19
N LEU A 47 10.05 -6.27 -8.20
CA LEU A 47 11.00 -6.10 -7.09
C LEU A 47 12.28 -6.86 -7.41
N GLY A 48 13.41 -6.15 -7.45
CA GLY A 48 14.72 -6.78 -7.61
C GLY A 48 15.48 -6.80 -6.29
N LYS A 49 16.27 -7.86 -6.07
CA LYS A 49 17.23 -7.88 -4.96
C LYS A 49 18.28 -6.78 -5.16
N ALA A 50 18.54 -6.00 -4.12
CA ALA A 50 19.63 -5.03 -4.12
C ALA A 50 20.95 -5.71 -4.51
N SER A 51 21.74 -5.06 -5.38
CA SER A 51 23.07 -5.49 -5.81
C SER A 51 23.18 -6.86 -6.50
N ARG A 52 22.10 -7.62 -6.67
CA ARG A 52 22.09 -8.97 -7.29
C ARG A 52 20.89 -9.24 -8.20
N GLY A 53 19.93 -8.34 -8.26
CA GLY A 53 18.68 -8.49 -9.00
C GLY A 53 18.71 -7.94 -10.42
N VAL A 54 17.56 -8.05 -11.09
CA VAL A 54 17.33 -7.63 -12.49
C VAL A 54 17.61 -6.14 -12.75
N PHE A 55 17.54 -5.30 -11.71
CA PHE A 55 17.85 -3.86 -11.78
C PHE A 55 19.32 -3.51 -11.48
N LYS A 56 20.22 -4.50 -11.40
CA LYS A 56 21.65 -4.29 -11.05
C LYS A 56 22.49 -3.72 -12.19
N VAL A 57 22.11 -3.93 -13.45
CA VAL A 57 22.99 -3.67 -14.61
C VAL A 57 23.09 -2.17 -14.89
N ARG A 58 24.31 -1.61 -14.80
CA ARG A 58 24.77 -0.24 -15.17
C ARG A 58 23.71 0.87 -14.99
N PRO A 59 23.96 1.81 -14.07
CA PRO A 59 22.93 2.38 -13.19
C PRO A 59 21.62 2.75 -13.92
N PRO A 60 20.49 2.04 -13.70
CA PRO A 60 19.24 2.76 -13.59
C PRO A 60 19.31 3.43 -12.21
N GLY A 61 19.44 4.76 -12.21
CA GLY A 61 19.12 5.55 -11.04
C GLY A 61 17.67 5.31 -10.62
N VAL A 62 17.32 5.85 -9.46
CA VAL A 62 15.93 5.84 -8.98
C VAL A 62 15.00 6.51 -10.01
N ASP A 63 15.54 7.46 -10.78
CA ASP A 63 14.81 8.28 -11.75
C ASP A 63 14.27 7.49 -12.94
N GLU A 64 15.00 6.52 -13.49
CA GLU A 64 14.53 5.71 -14.62
C GLU A 64 13.36 4.80 -14.22
N LEU A 65 13.48 4.16 -13.05
CA LEU A 65 12.42 3.30 -12.53
C LEU A 65 11.17 4.11 -12.21
N LEU A 66 11.35 5.27 -11.59
CA LEU A 66 10.29 6.21 -11.28
C LEU A 66 9.62 6.74 -12.54
N SER A 67 10.41 7.20 -13.53
CA SER A 67 9.92 7.71 -14.80
C SER A 67 9.11 6.67 -15.56
N ALA A 68 9.54 5.41 -15.54
CA ALA A 68 8.81 4.32 -16.19
C ALA A 68 7.41 4.12 -15.59
N ILE A 69 7.30 4.14 -14.25
CA ILE A 69 6.00 4.02 -13.57
C ILE A 69 5.13 5.23 -13.89
N LEU A 70 5.65 6.45 -13.69
CA LEU A 70 4.87 7.68 -13.90
C LEU A 70 4.34 7.77 -15.34
N THR A 71 5.17 7.41 -16.32
CA THR A 71 4.78 7.38 -17.72
C THR A 71 3.68 6.34 -17.99
N ALA A 72 3.86 5.12 -17.48
CA ALA A 72 2.89 4.05 -17.68
C ALA A 72 1.54 4.36 -17.01
N VAL A 73 1.53 4.94 -15.81
CA VAL A 73 0.30 5.36 -15.14
C VAL A 73 -0.44 6.40 -15.98
N LEU A 74 0.24 7.45 -16.45
CA LEU A 74 -0.39 8.49 -17.27
C LEU A 74 -0.95 7.94 -18.59
N GLN A 75 -0.28 6.97 -19.20
CA GLN A 75 -0.75 6.27 -20.39
C GLN A 75 -2.00 5.43 -20.11
N ASP A 76 -1.98 4.63 -19.03
CA ASP A 76 -3.08 3.75 -18.65
C ASP A 76 -4.36 4.53 -18.33
N VAL A 77 -4.23 5.65 -17.62
CA VAL A 77 -5.37 6.54 -17.31
C VAL A 77 -5.67 7.55 -18.42
N LYS A 78 -4.87 7.58 -19.49
CA LYS A 78 -4.97 8.53 -20.62
C LYS A 78 -5.05 9.99 -20.17
N LEU A 79 -4.32 10.32 -19.11
CA LEU A 79 -4.30 11.64 -18.51
C LEU A 79 -3.13 12.45 -19.11
N ARG A 80 -3.40 13.70 -19.46
CA ARG A 80 -2.32 14.60 -19.88
C ARG A 80 -1.54 15.07 -18.65
N PRO A 81 -0.20 15.12 -18.69
CA PRO A 81 0.62 15.50 -17.52
C PRO A 81 0.22 16.85 -16.90
N GLU A 82 -0.26 17.81 -17.70
CA GLU A 82 -0.65 19.15 -17.25
C GLU A 82 -1.91 19.16 -16.37
N GLN A 83 -2.65 18.05 -16.33
CA GLN A 83 -3.85 17.89 -15.50
C GLN A 83 -3.53 17.35 -14.11
N LEU A 84 -2.27 16.95 -13.87
CA LEU A 84 -1.83 16.42 -12.58
C LEU A 84 -1.48 17.59 -11.65
N GLY A 85 -2.17 17.69 -10.52
CA GLY A 85 -2.00 18.83 -9.59
C GLY A 85 -0.75 18.75 -8.74
N ASP A 86 -0.32 17.54 -8.36
CA ASP A 86 0.89 17.32 -7.55
C ASP A 86 1.39 15.87 -7.66
N ILE A 87 2.66 15.64 -7.34
CA ILE A 87 3.29 14.33 -7.25
C ILE A 87 4.09 14.25 -5.94
N SER A 88 3.56 13.48 -4.98
CA SER A 88 4.25 13.18 -3.73
C SER A 88 5.05 11.87 -3.85
N LEU A 89 6.36 11.92 -3.56
CA LEU A 89 7.27 10.78 -3.66
C LEU A 89 7.96 10.52 -2.32
N CYS A 90 8.10 9.25 -1.96
CA CYS A 90 8.88 8.82 -0.79
C CYS A 90 10.07 7.98 -1.26
N LEU A 91 11.28 8.49 -1.04
CA LEU A 91 12.52 7.79 -1.32
C LEU A 91 13.34 7.67 -0.04
N CYS A 92 13.58 6.44 0.39
CA CYS A 92 14.50 6.15 1.49
C CYS A 92 15.87 5.77 0.90
N PRO A 93 16.88 6.66 0.94
CA PRO A 93 18.23 6.29 0.52
C PRO A 93 18.80 5.20 1.47
N PRO A 94 19.74 4.37 0.99
CA PRO A 94 20.43 3.42 1.87
C PRO A 94 21.15 4.20 2.98
N SER A 95 20.76 3.95 4.22
CA SER A 95 21.24 4.70 5.38
C SER A 95 22.74 4.48 5.60
N THR A 96 23.48 5.58 5.69
CA THR A 96 24.52 5.70 6.74
C THR A 96 23.80 6.33 7.93
N ASP A 97 23.61 5.52 8.97
CA ASP A 97 23.07 5.82 10.31
C ASP A 97 22.44 7.21 10.54
N SER A 98 21.11 7.31 10.44
CA SER A 98 20.30 8.42 10.96
C SER A 98 18.84 8.01 11.08
N ALA A 99 18.59 7.04 11.97
CA ALA A 99 17.26 6.58 12.31
C ALA A 99 16.57 7.51 13.33
N HIS A 100 16.37 8.80 13.04
CA HIS A 100 15.56 9.67 13.92
C HIS A 100 14.76 10.79 13.24
N GLN A 101 14.87 11.04 11.93
CA GLN A 101 14.06 12.10 11.32
C GLN A 101 12.69 11.55 10.87
N GLY A 102 11.74 11.61 11.80
CA GLY A 102 10.40 11.05 11.68
C GLY A 102 9.66 11.40 10.39
N CYS A 103 8.87 10.43 9.92
CA CYS A 103 7.83 10.62 8.93
C CYS A 103 6.97 11.82 9.35
N ARG A 104 7.10 12.93 8.62
CA ARG A 104 6.23 14.09 8.79
C ARG A 104 4.78 13.62 8.70
N GLN A 105 3.99 13.91 9.73
CA GLN A 105 2.55 13.67 9.74
C GLN A 105 1.91 14.55 8.65
N TRP A 106 1.14 13.94 7.75
CA TRP A 106 0.29 14.67 6.81
C TRP A 106 -0.83 15.38 7.59
N PRO A 107 -1.21 16.63 7.25
CA PRO A 107 -2.36 17.27 7.87
C PRO A 107 -3.62 16.44 7.59
N THR A 108 -4.34 16.08 8.66
CA THR A 108 -5.69 15.51 8.64
C THR A 108 -6.72 16.48 8.12
#